data_AF-A0A4R2M179-F1
#
_entry.id   AF-A0A4R2M179-F1
#
_cell.length_a   1.000
_cell.length_b   1.000
_cell.length_c   1.000
_cell.angle_alpha   90.00
_cell.angle_beta   90.00
_cell.angle_gamma   90.00
#
_symmetry.space_group_name_H-M   'P 1'
#
loop_
_entity.id
_entity.type
_entity.pdbx_description
1 polymer ?
#
loop_
_entity_poly.entity_id
_entity_poly.type
_entity_poly.pdbx_seq_one_letter_code
_entity_poly.pdbx_strand_id
1 'polypeptide(L)' 'MLNGYFEKPLVVTYRYSWMYFFKMYTTIMVRFGVNHPNTPIIATEQEIIEKVISITGHKYIQIIDYSPI' A
#
# COMPACT_ATOMS: atom_id res chain seq x y z
N MET A 1 20.14 11.20 19.57
CA MET A 1 18.80 10.60 19.60
C MET A 1 18.59 9.90 18.26
N LEU A 2 18.71 8.57 18.22
CA LEU A 2 18.39 7.79 17.03
C LEU A 2 16.86 7.74 16.93
N ASN A 3 16.26 8.63 16.13
CA ASN A 3 14.85 8.54 15.77
C ASN A 3 14.67 7.25 14.95
N GLY A 4 14.36 6.16 15.63
CA GLY A 4 14.11 4.86 15.00
C GLY A 4 12.87 4.97 14.12
N TYR A 5 13.06 5.17 12.82
CA TYR A 5 12.01 4.97 11.83
C TYR A 5 11.83 3.46 11.67
N PHE A 6 10.71 2.93 12.13
CA PHE A 6 10.39 1.52 11.94
C PHE A 6 9.57 1.38 10.67
N GLU A 7 9.94 0.44 9.79
CA GLU A 7 9.12 0.11 8.64
C GLU A 7 8.19 -1.04 8.99
N LYS A 8 6.87 -0.84 8.86
CA LYS A 8 5.90 -1.92 8.98
C LYS A 8 5.37 -2.34 7.62
N PRO A 9 5.31 -3.65 7.33
CA PRO A 9 4.67 -4.16 6.13
C PRO A 9 3.15 -4.07 6.23
N LEU A 10 2.53 -3.68 5.14
CA LEU A 10 1.10 -3.68 4.88
C LEU A 10 0.87 -4.52 3.61
N VAL A 11 0.06 -5.56 3.72
CA VAL A 11 -0.39 -6.31 2.53
C VAL A 11 -1.56 -5.57 1.94
N VAL A 12 -1.47 -5.24 0.66
CA VAL A 12 -2.51 -4.49 -0.05
C VAL A 12 -2.96 -5.33 -1.23
N THR A 13 -4.24 -5.67 -1.25
CA THR A 13 -4.90 -6.30 -2.38
C THR A 13 -5.70 -5.25 -3.13
N TYR A 14 -5.43 -5.13 -4.42
CA TYR A 14 -6.02 -4.10 -5.25
C TYR A 14 -6.39 -4.65 -6.63
N ARG A 15 -7.32 -3.93 -7.27
CA ARG A 15 -7.72 -4.16 -8.65
C ARG A 15 -7.16 -3.04 -9.51
N TYR A 16 -6.67 -3.36 -10.70
CA TYR A 16 -6.22 -2.38 -11.69
C TYR A 16 -6.71 -2.73 -13.10
N SER A 17 -6.72 -1.74 -13.98
CA SER A 17 -7.09 -1.91 -15.39
C SER A 17 -5.85 -1.87 -16.27
N TRP A 18 -5.41 -3.02 -16.79
CA TRP A 18 -4.24 -3.10 -17.69
C TRP A 18 -4.56 -2.58 -19.10
N MET A 19 -5.83 -2.64 -19.50
CA MET A 19 -6.46 -1.95 -20.62
C MET A 19 -7.87 -1.57 -20.17
N TYR A 20 -8.54 -0.61 -20.82
CA TYR A 20 -9.88 -0.10 -20.42
C TYR A 20 -10.92 -1.19 -20.08
N PHE A 21 -10.78 -2.40 -20.62
CA PHE A 21 -11.72 -3.51 -20.43
C PHE A 21 -11.20 -4.66 -19.55
N PHE A 22 -9.89 -4.82 -19.33
CA PHE A 22 -9.33 -5.94 -18.57
C PHE A 22 -9.04 -5.55 -17.12
N LYS A 23 -9.87 -6.07 -16.20
CA LYS A 23 -9.68 -5.92 -14.76
C LYS A 23 -8.80 -7.06 -14.25
N MET A 24 -7.71 -6.70 -13.60
CA MET A 24 -6.75 -7.62 -12.99
C MET A 24 -6.71 -7.38 -11.47
N TYR A 25 -6.44 -8.44 -10.71
CA TYR A 25 -6.30 -8.39 -9.25
C TYR A 25 -4.87 -8.73 -8.86
N THR A 26 -4.30 -7.94 -7.96
CA THR A 26 -2.92 -8.10 -7.52
C THR A 26 -2.83 -7.84 -6.02
N THR A 27 -1.96 -8.59 -5.36
CA THR A 27 -1.58 -8.35 -3.96
C THR A 27 -0.11 -7.95 -3.91
N ILE A 28 0.21 -6.90 -3.15
CA ILE A 28 1.56 -6.39 -2.97
C ILE A 28 1.83 -6.11 -1.49
N MET A 29 3.08 -6.30 -1.06
CA MET A 29 3.53 -5.86 0.26
C MET A 29 4.14 -4.46 0.15
N VAL A 30 3.56 -3.50 0.85
CA VAL A 30 4.00 -2.10 0.90
C VAL A 30 4.54 -1.80 2.29
N ARG A 31 5.60 -1.00 2.42
CA ARG A 31 6.14 -0.62 3.73
C ARG A 31 5.84 0.84 4.08
N PHE A 32 5.34 1.07 5.29
CA PHE A 32 5.10 2.41 5.83
C PHE A 32 5.99 2.68 7.03
N GLY A 33 6.50 3.91 7.11
CA GLY A 33 7.27 4.37 8.26
C GLY A 33 6.34 4.62 9.45
N VAL A 34 6.68 4.08 10.61
CA VAL A 34 5.99 4.30 11.88
C VAL A 34 6.97 4.79 12.93
N ASN A 35 6.48 5.66 13.82
CA ASN A 35 7.31 6.28 14.86
C ASN A 35 7.73 5.27 15.95
N HIS A 36 6.92 4.25 16.22
CA HIS A 36 7.23 3.17 17.16
C HIS A 36 6.76 1.79 16.65
N PRO A 37 7.39 0.70 17.09
CA PRO A 37 7.04 -0.66 16.66
C PRO A 37 5.63 -1.08 17.08
N ASN A 38 5.02 -0.45 18.09
CA ASN A 38 3.64 -0.72 18.50
C ASN A 38 2.62 0.28 17.94
N THR A 39 3.04 1.27 17.15
CA THR A 39 2.09 2.21 16.53
C THR A 39 1.36 1.50 15.40
N PRO A 40 0.02 1.68 15.27
CA PRO A 40 -0.70 1.25 14.07
C PRO A 40 -0.18 2.00 12.85
N ILE A 41 -0.33 1.39 11.67
CA ILE A 41 -0.09 2.08 10.40
C ILE A 41 -1.24 3.08 10.23
N ILE A 42 -0.95 4.37 10.37
CA ILE A 42 -1.91 5.46 10.13
C ILE A 42 -1.68 5.92 8.69
N ALA A 43 -2.02 5.07 7.72
CA ALA A 43 -1.99 5.41 6.31
C ALA A 43 -3.43 5.50 5.80
N THR A 44 -3.76 6.60 5.15
CA THR A 44 -5.02 6.78 4.45
C THR A 44 -5.06 5.92 3.19
N GLU A 45 -6.26 5.58 2.72
CA GLU A 45 -6.41 4.83 1.47
C GLU A 45 -5.73 5.52 0.29
N GLN A 46 -5.76 6.86 0.24
CA GLN A 46 -5.08 7.65 -0.78
C GLN A 46 -3.55 7.47 -0.73
N GLU A 47 -2.94 7.51 0.45
CA GLU A 47 -1.49 7.29 0.60
C GLU A 47 -1.10 5.86 0.19
N ILE A 48 -1.96 4.87 0.48
CA ILE A 48 -1.78 3.49 0.03
C ILE A 48 -1.83 3.43 -1.50
N ILE A 49 -2.83 4.06 -2.13
CA ILE A 49 -2.97 4.13 -3.58
C ILE A 49 -1.74 4.79 -4.21
N GLU A 50 -1.32 5.96 -3.74
CA GLU A 50 -0.16 6.70 -4.26
C GLU A 50 1.11 5.85 -4.18
N LYS A 51 1.31 5.12 -3.07
CA LYS A 51 2.48 4.26 -2.91
C LYS A 51 2.42 3.02 -3.80
N VAL A 52 1.27 2.39 -3.94
CA VAL A 52 1.08 1.26 -4.88
C VAL A 52 1.31 1.72 -6.33
N ILE A 53 0.77 2.88 -6.73
CA ILE A 53 1.00 3.47 -8.05
C ILE A 53 2.49 3.76 -8.25
N SER A 54 3.17 4.34 -7.26
CA SER A 54 4.60 4.64 -7.33
C SER A 54 5.47 3.38 -7.50
N ILE A 55 5.08 2.25 -6.93
CA ILE A 55 5.86 1.00 -7.01
C ILE A 55 5.56 0.25 -8.31
N THR A 56 4.30 0.22 -8.73
CA THR A 56 3.83 -0.69 -9.80
C THR A 56 3.67 0.00 -11.15
N GLY A 57 3.55 1.33 -11.17
CA GLY A 57 3.21 2.10 -12.37
C GLY A 57 1.79 1.87 -12.88
N HIS A 58 0.96 1.10 -12.17
CA HIS A 58 -0.41 0.81 -12.57
C HIS A 58 -1.28 2.07 -12.46
N LYS A 59 -1.97 2.40 -13.54
CA LYS A 59 -2.95 3.50 -13.58
C LYS A 59 -4.34 2.96 -13.27
N TYR A 60 -5.15 3.75 -12.57
CA TYR A 60 -6.52 3.39 -12.14
C TYR A 60 -6.56 2.16 -11.21
N ILE A 61 -6.16 2.37 -9.96
CA ILE A 61 -6.17 1.36 -8.92
C ILE A 61 -7.40 1.56 -8.02
N GLN A 62 -8.02 0.45 -7.62
CA GLN A 62 -9.01 0.42 -6.55
C GLN A 62 -8.54 -0.56 -5.48
N ILE A 63 -8.47 -0.12 -4.24
CA ILE A 63 -8.15 -0.99 -3.11
C ILE A 63 -9.35 -1.91 -2.84
N ILE A 64 -9.07 -3.20 -2.68
CA ILE A 64 -10.07 -4.21 -2.33
C ILE A 64 -9.99 -4.49 -0.83
N ASP A 65 -8.78 -4.68 -0.33
CA ASP A 65 -8.50 -4.90 1.09
C ASP A 65 -7.04 -4.55 1.41
N TYR A 66 -6.78 -4.20 2.67
CA TYR A 66 -5.42 -4.03 3.17
C TYR A 66 -5.34 -4.39 4.64
N SER A 67 -4.27 -5.09 5.02
CA SER A 67 -4.06 -5.52 6.40
C SER A 67 -2.59 -5.39 6.79
N PRO A 68 -2.29 -4.94 8.02
CA PRO A 68 -0.95 -5.08 8.58
C PRO A 68 -0.63 -6.56 8.81
N ILE A 69 0.67 -6.89 8.77
CA ILE A 69 1.21 -8.21 9.13
C ILE A 69 1.70 -8.17 10.58
#